data_AF-A0A9K3J605-F1
#
_entry.id   AF-A0A9K3J605-F1
#
_cell.length_a   1.000
_cell.length_b   1.000
_cell.length_c   1.000
_cell.angle_alpha   90.00
_cell.angle_beta   90.00
_cell.angle_gamma   90.00
#
_symmetry.space_group_name_H-M   'P 1'
#
loop_
_entity.id
_entity.type
_entity.pdbx_description
1 polymer ?
#
loop_
_entity_poly.entity_id
_entity_poly.type
_entity_poly.pdbx_seq_one_letter_code
_entity_poly.pdbx_strand_id
1 'polypeptide(L)'
;MLHDSGKCLEESSFDRYYFHSSIALAAASKTVDSLKIVHSLHVYFLLVGILSFQIYHVHRVRDDNSFATRRIDAIQKGVVVFTMIASFQKEEVGFDHQIQNCFYQWKICGRDALLILVFPGLGRRPTEKS
;
A
#
# COMPACT_ATOMS: atom_id res chain seq x y z
N MET A 1 -4.19 -6.06 -37.67
CA MET A 1 -3.11 -5.26 -37.07
C MET A 1 -3.57 -4.74 -35.72
N LEU A 2 -3.36 -5.52 -34.65
CA LEU A 2 -3.38 -5.03 -33.27
C LEU A 2 -2.17 -5.68 -32.60
N HIS A 3 -1.04 -5.01 -32.75
CA HIS A 3 0.20 -5.32 -32.08
C HIS A 3 0.23 -4.39 -30.87
N ASP A 4 -0.14 -4.89 -29.69
CA ASP A 4 0.36 -4.28 -28.45
C ASP A 4 0.61 -5.40 -27.45
N SER A 5 1.85 -5.90 -27.51
CA SER A 5 2.41 -6.87 -26.59
C SER A 5 2.34 -6.32 -25.17
N GLY A 6 1.47 -6.90 -24.34
CA GLY A 6 1.43 -6.72 -22.89
C GLY A 6 2.75 -7.17 -22.27
N LYS A 7 3.76 -6.31 -22.31
CA LYS A 7 5.01 -6.52 -21.59
C LYS A 7 4.71 -6.44 -20.10
N CYS A 8 4.81 -7.58 -19.42
CA CYS A 8 5.00 -7.63 -17.98
C CYS A 8 6.10 -6.64 -17.62
N LEU A 9 5.84 -5.79 -16.64
CA LEU A 9 6.78 -4.77 -16.21
C LEU A 9 8.10 -5.45 -15.85
N GLU A 10 9.21 -4.94 -16.37
CA GLU A 10 10.56 -5.44 -16.09
C GLU A 10 10.78 -5.42 -14.57
N GLU A 11 11.50 -6.41 -14.01
CA GLU A 11 11.75 -6.57 -12.56
C GLU A 11 12.20 -5.26 -11.89
N SER A 12 13.00 -4.44 -12.59
CA SER A 12 13.48 -3.12 -12.15
C SER A 12 12.39 -2.04 -11.99
N SER A 13 11.20 -2.24 -12.55
CA SER A 13 10.04 -1.36 -12.37
C SER A 13 9.25 -1.74 -11.12
N PHE A 14 9.28 -3.01 -10.72
CA PHE A 14 8.64 -3.49 -9.50
C PHE A 14 9.28 -2.85 -8.26
N ASP A 15 10.61 -2.85 -8.19
CA ASP A 15 11.34 -2.22 -7.08
C ASP A 15 10.99 -0.73 -6.89
N ARG A 16 10.74 -0.02 -8.00
CA ARG A 16 10.28 1.38 -7.96
C ARG A 16 8.90 1.53 -7.33
N TYR A 17 7.97 0.63 -7.64
CA TYR A 17 6.62 0.68 -7.09
C TYR A 17 6.59 0.39 -5.59
N TYR A 18 7.38 -0.60 -5.14
CA TYR A 18 7.50 -0.93 -3.72
C TYR A 18 8.16 0.21 -2.93
N PHE A 19 9.19 0.83 -3.49
CA PHE A 19 9.88 1.94 -2.85
C PHE A 19 8.99 3.17 -2.65
N HIS A 20 8.18 3.55 -3.63
CA HIS A 20 7.22 4.67 -3.46
C HIS A 20 6.19 4.36 -2.38
N SER A 21 5.68 3.12 -2.37
CA SER A 21 4.67 2.68 -1.40
C SER A 21 5.22 2.70 0.03
N SER A 22 6.46 2.25 0.23
CA SER A 22 7.07 2.21 1.56
C SER A 22 7.32 3.60 2.14
N ILE A 23 7.85 4.54 1.33
CA ILE A 23 8.08 5.92 1.77
C ILE A 23 6.76 6.65 2.01
N ALA A 24 5.77 6.47 1.12
CA ALA A 24 4.43 7.04 1.30
C ALA A 24 3.80 6.58 2.62
N LEU A 25 3.95 5.29 2.95
CA LEU A 25 3.40 4.73 4.16
C LEU A 25 4.12 5.26 5.39
N ALA A 26 5.45 5.34 5.35
CA ALA A 26 6.25 5.94 6.42
C ALA A 26 5.87 7.41 6.68
N ALA A 27 5.62 8.18 5.61
CA ALA A 27 5.14 9.56 5.73
C ALA A 27 3.74 9.63 6.38
N ALA A 28 2.81 8.76 5.97
CA ALA A 28 1.48 8.68 6.54
C ALA A 28 1.51 8.28 8.03
N SER A 29 2.30 7.27 8.40
CA SER A 29 2.42 6.80 9.79
C SER A 29 2.91 7.88 10.75
N LYS A 30 3.76 8.81 10.29
CA LYS A 30 4.20 9.97 11.11
C LYS A 30 3.08 10.96 11.43
N THR A 31 1.95 10.91 10.73
CA THR A 31 0.81 11.82 10.91
C THR A 31 -0.35 11.21 11.69
N VAL A 32 -0.19 9.97 12.15
CA VAL A 32 -1.19 9.20 12.89
C VAL A 32 -0.67 8.96 14.31
N ASP A 33 -1.58 8.79 15.26
CA ASP A 33 -1.26 8.36 16.63
C ASP A 33 -0.46 7.05 16.61
N SER A 34 0.61 6.97 17.42
CA SER A 34 1.46 5.78 17.57
C SER A 34 0.71 4.51 17.98
N LEU A 35 -0.49 4.62 18.57
CA LEU A 35 -1.32 3.48 18.97
C LEU A 35 -2.11 2.87 17.80
N LYS A 36 -2.15 3.52 16.63
CA LYS A 36 -2.86 3.01 15.45
C LYS A 36 -1.86 2.41 14.47
N ILE A 37 -2.08 1.15 14.11
CA ILE A 37 -1.26 0.40 13.14
C ILE A 37 -1.94 0.38 11.77
N VAL A 38 -1.15 0.31 10.70
CA VAL A 38 -1.71 0.15 9.35
C VAL A 38 -2.38 -1.23 9.23
N HIS A 39 -3.62 -1.25 8.75
CA HIS A 39 -4.37 -2.49 8.55
C HIS A 39 -4.59 -2.79 7.06
N SER A 40 -4.80 -1.74 6.26
CA SER A 40 -4.92 -1.87 4.81
C SER A 40 -4.35 -0.65 4.09
N LEU A 41 -3.88 -0.88 2.87
CA LEU A 41 -3.54 0.18 1.95
C LEU A 41 -3.96 -0.18 0.53
N HIS A 42 -4.33 0.84 -0.23
CA HIS A 42 -4.68 0.78 -1.64
C HIS A 42 -3.80 1.75 -2.39
N VAL A 43 -3.09 1.27 -3.40
CA VAL A 43 -2.14 2.06 -4.18
C VAL A 43 -2.53 2.06 -5.63
N TYR A 44 -2.53 3.25 -6.24
CA TYR A 44 -2.70 3.45 -7.67
C TYR A 44 -1.45 4.12 -8.24
N PHE A 45 -0.83 3.46 -9.21
CA PHE A 45 0.26 4.03 -10.00
C PHE A 45 -0.34 4.64 -11.27
N LEU A 46 -0.37 5.97 -11.33
CA LEU A 46 -0.98 6.69 -12.45
C LEU A 46 0.01 6.89 -13.60
N LEU A 47 1.28 7.15 -13.24
CA LEU A 47 2.34 7.46 -14.18
C LEU A 47 3.66 6.84 -13.72
N VAL A 48 4.57 6.59 -14.67
CA VAL A 48 5.93 6.16 -14.37
C VAL A 48 6.71 7.38 -13.84
N GLY A 49 6.86 7.47 -12.52
CA GLY A 49 7.61 8.53 -11.84
C GLY A 49 9.11 8.26 -11.72
N ILE A 50 9.88 9.31 -11.42
CA ILE A 50 11.32 9.24 -11.12
C ILE A 50 11.51 9.22 -9.59
N LEU A 51 12.27 8.26 -9.06
CA LEU A 51 12.43 8.05 -7.60
C LEU A 51 13.06 9.24 -6.85
N SER A 52 13.89 10.06 -7.52
CA SER A 52 14.76 11.03 -6.84
C SER A 52 14.09 12.36 -6.49
N PHE A 53 12.98 12.73 -7.12
CA PHE A 53 12.41 14.08 -7.01
C PHE A 53 10.89 14.08 -6.88
N GLN A 54 10.40 13.60 -5.74
CA GLN A 54 8.97 13.58 -5.45
C GLN A 54 8.66 14.21 -4.10
N ILE A 55 7.55 14.96 -4.08
CA ILE A 55 6.93 15.49 -2.87
C ILE A 55 5.74 14.60 -2.53
N TYR A 56 5.66 14.11 -1.29
CA TYR A 56 4.52 13.34 -0.79
C TYR A 56 3.61 14.28 0.00
N HIS A 57 2.39 14.50 -0.49
CA HIS A 57 1.35 15.23 0.24
C HIS A 57 0.47 14.26 1.01
N VAL A 58 0.49 14.36 2.34
CA VAL A 58 -0.35 13.54 3.21
C VAL A 58 -1.59 14.33 3.60
N HIS A 59 -2.74 13.85 3.14
CA HIS A 59 -4.07 14.36 3.45
C HIS A 59 -4.70 13.51 4.55
N ARG A 60 -5.27 14.17 5.56
CA ARG A 60 -6.09 13.53 6.59
C ARG A 60 -7.52 13.40 6.07
N VAL A 61 -7.92 12.19 5.72
CA VAL A 61 -9.26 11.92 5.18
C VAL A 61 -10.26 11.70 6.32
N ARG A 62 -9.83 10.96 7.35
CA ARG A 62 -10.64 10.62 8.52
C ARG A 62 -9.74 10.45 9.74
N ASP A 63 -10.20 10.94 10.89
CA ASP A 63 -9.53 10.79 12.18
C ASP A 63 -10.58 10.52 13.25
N ASP A 64 -10.80 9.24 13.54
CA ASP A 64 -11.63 8.78 14.65
C ASP A 64 -10.77 8.28 15.82
N ASN A 65 -11.45 7.90 16.90
CA ASN A 65 -10.80 7.30 18.06
C ASN A 65 -10.10 5.97 17.70
N SER A 66 -10.80 5.05 17.04
CA SER A 66 -10.29 3.73 16.66
C SER A 66 -9.66 3.67 15.27
N PHE A 67 -10.11 4.50 14.33
CA PHE A 67 -9.69 4.46 12.92
C PHE A 67 -9.08 5.78 12.47
N ALA A 68 -8.11 5.73 11.56
CA ALA A 68 -7.62 6.90 10.85
C ALA A 68 -7.36 6.56 9.39
N THR A 69 -7.70 7.45 8.47
CA THR A 69 -7.45 7.26 7.05
C THR A 69 -6.58 8.40 6.53
N ARG A 70 -5.52 8.03 5.81
CA ARG A 70 -4.61 8.96 5.15
C ARG A 70 -4.64 8.73 3.66
N ARG A 71 -4.72 9.81 2.90
CA ARG A 71 -4.48 9.80 1.45
C ARG A 71 -3.14 10.45 1.20
N ILE A 72 -2.30 9.80 0.41
CA ILE A 72 -0.96 10.26 0.06
C ILE A 72 -0.91 10.45 -1.44
N ASP A 73 -0.67 11.67 -1.88
CA ASP A 73 -0.49 12.00 -3.29
C ASP A 73 0.99 12.31 -3.55
N ALA A 74 1.57 11.59 -4.49
CA ALA A 74 2.92 11.76 -4.98
C ALA A 74 2.96 12.78 -6.10
N ILE A 75 3.58 13.93 -5.87
CA ILE A 75 3.64 15.01 -6.87
C ILE A 75 5.05 15.11 -7.44
N GLN A 76 5.14 15.04 -8.76
CA GLN A 76 6.36 15.28 -9.53
C GLN A 76 6.08 16.33 -10.59
N LYS A 77 6.89 17.41 -10.61
CA LYS A 77 6.72 18.53 -11.56
C LYS A 77 5.27 19.09 -11.60
N GLY A 78 4.57 19.08 -10.46
CA GLY A 78 3.19 19.54 -10.35
C GLY A 78 2.12 18.53 -10.79
N VAL A 79 2.50 17.32 -11.22
CA VAL A 79 1.57 16.26 -11.65
C VAL A 79 1.56 15.14 -10.61
N VAL A 80 0.37 14.61 -10.31
CA VAL A 80 0.23 13.44 -9.43
C VAL A 80 0.62 12.19 -10.21
N VAL A 81 1.68 11.51 -9.77
CA VAL A 81 2.18 10.28 -10.42
C VAL A 81 1.71 9.01 -9.72
N PHE A 82 1.32 9.13 -8.44
CA PHE A 82 0.93 8.03 -7.58
C PHE A 82 -0.04 8.53 -6.52
N THR A 83 -1.02 7.71 -6.19
CA THR A 83 -1.95 7.96 -5.09
C THR A 83 -2.06 6.71 -4.24
N MET A 84 -1.94 6.87 -2.93
CA MET A 84 -2.15 5.80 -1.97
C MET A 84 -3.18 6.22 -0.92
N ILE A 85 -4.04 5.30 -0.53
CA ILE A 85 -4.92 5.45 0.63
C ILE A 85 -4.53 4.38 1.63
N ALA A 86 -4.15 4.80 2.84
CA ALA A 86 -3.79 3.92 3.94
C ALA A 86 -4.79 4.10 5.09
N SER A 87 -5.25 2.98 5.62
CA SER A 87 -6.16 2.92 6.75
C SER A 87 -5.43 2.33 7.95
N PHE A 88 -5.56 3.04 9.07
CA PHE A 88 -4.94 2.74 10.35
C PHE A 88 -6.05 2.42 11.34
N GLN A 89 -5.80 1.41 12.18
CA GLN A 89 -6.72 0.97 13.21
C GLN A 89 -5.94 0.77 14.51
N LYS A 90 -6.55 1.12 15.64
CA LYS A 90 -6.05 0.73 16.95
C LYS A 90 -6.13 -0.80 17.09
N GLU A 91 -5.15 -1.40 17.75
CA GLU A 91 -5.24 -2.81 18.10
C GLU A 91 -6.46 -3.04 19.01
N GLU A 92 -7.39 -3.88 18.55
CA GLU A 92 -8.63 -4.23 19.23
C GLU A 92 -8.78 -5.75 19.20
N VAL A 93 -9.21 -6.33 20.32
CA VAL A 93 -9.44 -7.78 20.43
C VAL A 93 -10.75 -8.10 19.71
N GLY A 94 -10.64 -8.79 18.58
CA GLY A 94 -11.77 -9.21 17.75
C GLY A 94 -11.82 -10.72 17.56
N PHE A 95 -12.73 -11.17 16.71
CA PHE A 95 -12.81 -12.56 16.30
C PHE A 95 -11.76 -12.86 15.22
N ASP A 96 -10.82 -13.75 15.52
CA ASP A 96 -9.85 -14.23 14.53
C ASP A 96 -10.42 -15.40 13.75
N HIS A 97 -10.75 -15.18 12.48
CA HIS A 97 -11.20 -16.22 11.56
C HIS A 97 -10.33 -16.13 10.30
N GLN A 98 -9.41 -17.09 10.13
CA GLN A 98 -8.60 -17.20 8.93
C GLN A 98 -8.95 -18.51 8.22
N ILE A 99 -9.26 -18.44 6.93
CA ILE A 99 -9.34 -19.63 6.10
C ILE A 99 -7.91 -20.16 5.94
N GLN A 100 -7.68 -21.36 6.45
CA GLN A 100 -6.39 -22.04 6.33
C GLN A 100 -6.13 -22.28 4.83
N ASN A 101 -5.04 -21.73 4.29
CA ASN A 101 -4.64 -21.70 2.88
C ASN A 101 -5.33 -20.67 1.96
N CYS A 102 -5.25 -19.37 2.29
CA CYS A 102 -5.38 -18.33 1.28
C CYS A 102 -4.02 -18.07 0.62
N PHE A 103 -3.78 -18.63 -0.57
CA PHE A 103 -2.67 -18.21 -1.43
C PHE A 103 -3.00 -16.81 -1.97
N TYR A 104 -2.39 -15.78 -1.40
CA TYR A 104 -2.40 -14.46 -2.02
C TYR A 104 -1.57 -14.54 -3.30
N GLN A 105 -2.24 -14.61 -4.46
CA GLN A 105 -1.57 -14.55 -5.76
C GLN A 105 -1.82 -13.19 -6.40
N TRP A 106 -0.75 -12.40 -6.50
CA TRP A 106 -0.73 -11.12 -7.19
C TRP A 106 -0.46 -11.34 -8.69
N LYS A 107 -1.34 -10.80 -9.53
CA LYS A 107 -1.06 -10.54 -10.95
C LYS A 107 -1.14 -9.05 -11.18
N ILE A 108 -0.01 -8.39 -11.43
CA ILE A 108 0.00 -7.05 -12.02
C ILE A 108 -0.33 -7.26 -13.50
N CYS A 109 -1.53 -6.87 -13.93
CA CYS A 109 -1.95 -6.94 -15.32
C CYS A 109 -2.34 -5.53 -15.79
N GLY A 110 -1.51 -4.91 -16.63
CA GLY A 110 -1.79 -3.60 -17.23
C GLY A 110 -1.05 -2.41 -16.59
N ARG A 111 -1.28 -1.21 -17.16
CA ARG A 111 -0.69 0.07 -16.75
C ARG A 111 -1.25 0.61 -15.43
N ASP A 112 -2.43 0.15 -15.03
CA ASP A 112 -3.13 0.58 -13.82
C ASP A 112 -2.99 -0.47 -12.71
N ALA A 113 -1.84 -0.50 -12.04
CA ALA A 113 -1.61 -1.42 -10.94
C ALA A 113 -2.34 -0.93 -9.68
N LEU A 114 -3.41 -1.62 -9.28
CA LEU A 114 -4.02 -1.50 -7.96
C LEU A 114 -3.36 -2.51 -7.02
N LEU A 115 -2.49 -2.03 -6.13
CA LEU A 115 -1.92 -2.87 -5.08
C LEU A 115 -2.77 -2.70 -3.81
N ILE A 116 -3.47 -3.76 -3.40
CA ILE A 116 -4.14 -3.84 -2.10
C ILE A 116 -3.30 -4.73 -1.20
N LEU A 117 -2.59 -4.14 -0.24
CA LEU A 117 -1.94 -4.91 0.82
C LEU A 117 -2.84 -4.87 2.05
N VAL A 118 -3.41 -6.03 2.40
CA VAL A 118 -4.08 -6.25 3.68
C VAL A 118 -3.06 -6.91 4.59
N PHE A 119 -2.72 -6.26 5.69
CA PHE A 119 -1.86 -6.85 6.70
C PHE A 119 -2.74 -7.69 7.62
N PRO A 120 -2.60 -9.03 7.64
CA PRO A 120 -3.24 -9.80 8.69
C PRO A 120 -2.73 -9.30 10.05
N GLY A 121 -3.64 -9.10 11.00
CA GLY A 121 -3.27 -8.85 12.40
C GLY A 121 -2.24 -9.89 12.84
N LEU A 122 -1.29 -9.50 13.68
CA LEU A 122 -0.10 -10.29 14.02
C LEU A 122 -0.47 -11.55 14.85
N GLY A 123 -1.16 -12.51 14.23
CA GLY A 123 -1.42 -13.83 14.77
C GLY A 123 -0.11 -14.56 14.94
N ARG A 124 0.15 -15.04 16.16
CA ARG A 124 1.39 -15.73 16.54
C ARG A 124 1.73 -16.84 15.53
N ARG A 125 2.99 -16.86 15.08
CA ARG A 125 3.55 -17.98 14.30
C ARG A 125 3.24 -19.29 15.03
N PRO A 126 2.72 -20.34 14.34
CA PRO A 126 2.72 -21.66 14.90
C PRO A 126 4.19 -22.06 15.11
N THR A 127 4.57 -22.32 16.35
CA THR A 127 5.84 -22.98 16.64
C THR A 127 5.79 -24.36 16.00
N GLU A 128 6.68 -24.59 15.05
CA GLU A 128 6.99 -25.90 14.48
C GLU A 128 7.26 -26.86 15.65
N LYS A 129 6.34 -27.81 15.87
CA LYS A 129 6.56 -28.88 16.84
C LYS A 129 7.40 -29.95 16.16
N SER A 130 8.48 -30.28 16.87
CA SER A 130 9.37 -31.44 16.78
C SER A 130 8.70 -32.75 16.41
#